data_AF-A0AAV2JYC2-F1
#
_entry.id   AF-A0AAV2JYC2-F1
#
_cell.length_a   1.000
_cell.length_b   1.000
_cell.length_c   1.000
_cell.angle_alpha   90.00
_cell.angle_beta   90.00
_cell.angle_gamma   90.00
#
_symmetry.space_group_name_H-M   'P 1'
#
loop_
_entity.id
_entity.type
_entity.pdbx_description
1 polymer ?
#
loop_
_entity_poly.entity_id
_entity_poly.type
_entity_poly.pdbx_seq_one_letter_code
_entity_poly.pdbx_strand_id
1 'polypeptide(L)'
;MDVQRSGSIVRPPSPMDSLEKQLSCPICLDMFTKPVVILPCQHNLCRSCASDLYDSRNPYRFSGGVFRCPTCRFEVVLDRHGVHGLQRNLLVENIIDIYKQQQEGTGNTNTETNLKPKESKELMCQEHEDEKINIYCVTHQEPTCSMCKVFGQHKDCEVAPLASIYQTQKGDLSNAIDTLVASNARLQALLNQMDETCRVVEDNAQRAKQSLAERFDLLYAVLEDRKSVLLDQISKEQDEKVAALRALAQRYGERLQASTELTDSAVRALEQSSAAEFLVASKKLISQTKDATKSSLGEDRPEPGFEKMDHFTLSTDNVQAVLAKMDFGVVDDDEFEDAEDEEEEE
;
A
#
# COMPACT_ATOMS: atom_id res chain seq x y z
N MET A 1 19.86 39.84 34.30
CA MET A 1 18.83 39.20 33.46
C MET A 1 19.41 37.85 33.08
N ASP A 2 19.28 36.89 33.98
CA ASP A 2 19.81 35.54 33.84
C ASP A 2 18.63 34.62 33.56
N VAL A 3 18.54 34.11 32.33
CA VAL A 3 17.56 33.11 31.94
C VAL A 3 18.29 31.78 31.80
N GLN A 4 18.31 31.01 32.89
CA GLN A 4 18.67 29.59 32.85
C GLN A 4 17.51 28.83 32.17
N ARG A 5 17.75 28.34 30.95
CA ARG A 5 16.88 27.33 30.31
C ARG A 5 17.36 25.94 30.72
N SER A 6 16.61 25.30 31.60
CA SER A 6 16.71 23.89 31.95
C SER A 6 16.23 23.05 30.75
N GLY A 7 17.15 22.48 29.98
CA GLY A 7 16.83 21.49 28.94
C GLY A 7 16.80 20.09 29.54
N SER A 8 15.61 19.55 29.79
CA SER A 8 15.44 18.13 30.12
C SER A 8 15.67 17.29 28.85
N ILE A 9 16.72 16.47 28.87
CA ILE A 9 17.01 15.48 27.83
C ILE A 9 15.95 14.37 27.93
N VAL A 10 15.02 14.33 26.98
CA VAL A 10 14.06 13.22 26.86
C VAL A 10 14.78 12.05 26.19
N ARG A 11 15.06 11.01 26.97
CA ARG A 11 15.61 9.72 26.50
C ARG A 11 14.57 9.03 25.59
N PRO A 12 14.95 8.48 24.43
CA PRO A 12 14.01 7.76 23.57
C PRO A 12 13.47 6.52 24.31
N PRO A 13 12.16 6.23 24.22
CA PRO A 13 11.55 5.09 24.91
C PRO A 13 12.17 3.79 24.40
N SER A 14 12.49 2.88 25.31
CA SER A 14 12.96 1.55 24.94
C SER A 14 11.81 0.78 24.26
N PRO A 15 12.10 -0.20 23.38
CA PRO A 15 11.06 -1.03 22.74
C PRO A 15 10.14 -1.74 23.75
N MET A 16 10.61 -1.95 24.98
CA MET A 16 9.82 -2.47 26.10
C MET A 16 8.82 -1.44 26.65
N ASP A 17 9.18 -0.16 26.73
CA ASP A 17 8.27 0.92 27.14
C ASP A 17 7.15 1.16 26.11
N SER A 18 7.45 0.92 24.82
CA SER A 18 6.46 0.98 23.74
C SER A 18 5.46 -0.18 23.80
N LEU A 19 5.92 -1.37 24.18
CA LEU A 19 5.07 -2.56 24.32
C LEU A 19 4.18 -2.48 25.57
N GLU A 20 4.70 -1.95 26.69
CA GLU A 20 3.92 -1.74 27.91
C GLU A 20 2.72 -0.81 27.67
N LYS A 21 2.90 0.26 26.89
CA LYS A 21 1.80 1.16 26.50
C LYS A 21 0.75 0.45 25.65
N GLN A 22 1.14 -0.47 24.78
CA GLN A 22 0.21 -1.26 23.96
C GLN A 22 -0.56 -2.32 24.77
N LEU A 23 -0.03 -2.73 25.92
CA LEU A 23 -0.65 -3.69 26.85
C LEU A 23 -1.38 -3.02 28.03
N SER A 24 -1.58 -1.71 27.97
CA SER A 24 -2.26 -0.92 28.99
C SER A 24 -3.75 -0.73 28.68
N CYS A 25 -4.57 -0.77 29.73
CA CYS A 25 -5.99 -0.53 29.62
C CYS A 25 -6.29 0.98 29.56
N PRO A 26 -7.09 1.47 28.60
CA PRO A 26 -7.39 2.90 28.47
C PRO A 26 -8.26 3.48 29.59
N ILE A 27 -8.73 2.63 30.53
CA ILE A 27 -9.55 3.05 31.68
C ILE A 27 -8.74 3.10 32.97
N CYS A 28 -8.14 1.99 33.38
CA CYS A 28 -7.34 1.95 34.61
C CYS A 28 -5.90 2.43 34.41
N LEU A 29 -5.45 2.60 33.16
CA LEU A 29 -4.09 3.01 32.76
C LEU A 29 -2.97 2.02 33.18
N ASP A 30 -3.32 0.99 33.92
CA ASP A 30 -2.48 -0.16 34.22
C ASP A 30 -2.49 -1.20 33.10
N MET A 31 -1.53 -2.13 33.13
CA MET A 31 -1.52 -3.31 32.28
C MET A 31 -2.82 -4.10 32.42
N PHE A 32 -3.34 -4.67 31.31
CA PHE A 32 -4.64 -5.33 31.36
C PHE A 32 -4.72 -6.43 32.43
N THR A 33 -5.74 -6.34 33.27
CA THR A 33 -6.05 -7.34 34.30
C THR A 33 -6.94 -8.42 33.72
N LYS A 34 -6.55 -9.68 33.92
CA LYS A 34 -7.34 -10.83 33.48
C LYS A 34 -8.66 -10.92 34.25
N PRO A 35 -9.77 -11.26 33.58
CA PRO A 35 -9.89 -11.54 32.15
C PRO A 35 -9.96 -10.28 31.28
N VAL A 36 -9.32 -10.33 30.10
CA VAL A 36 -9.33 -9.23 29.12
C VAL A 36 -10.45 -9.45 28.13
N VAL A 37 -11.37 -8.49 28.00
CA VAL A 37 -12.54 -8.58 27.12
C VAL A 37 -12.32 -7.81 25.82
N ILE A 38 -12.83 -8.36 24.71
CA ILE A 38 -12.80 -7.72 23.40
C ILE A 38 -14.18 -7.15 23.05
N LEU A 39 -14.21 -5.86 22.68
CA LEU A 39 -15.42 -5.18 22.24
C LEU A 39 -15.69 -5.47 20.75
N PRO A 40 -16.93 -5.32 20.25
CA PRO A 40 -17.25 -5.47 18.82
C PRO A 40 -16.44 -4.57 17.88
N CYS A 41 -15.94 -3.43 18.40
CA CYS A 41 -15.03 -2.54 17.69
C CYS A 41 -13.54 -2.94 17.76
N GLN A 42 -13.26 -4.18 18.17
CA GLN A 42 -11.91 -4.79 18.29
C GLN A 42 -10.95 -4.11 19.28
N HIS A 43 -11.47 -3.29 20.20
CA HIS A 43 -10.68 -2.73 21.30
C HIS A 43 -10.78 -3.59 22.56
N ASN A 44 -9.70 -3.63 23.34
CA ASN A 44 -9.59 -4.44 24.55
C ASN A 44 -9.79 -3.60 25.82
N LEU A 45 -10.43 -4.19 26.84
CA LEU A 45 -10.60 -3.62 28.17
C LEU A 45 -10.39 -4.70 29.24
N CYS A 46 -10.02 -4.31 30.46
CA CYS A 46 -10.19 -5.18 31.62
C CYS A 46 -11.67 -5.44 31.83
N ARG A 47 -12.06 -6.68 32.19
CA ARG A 47 -13.47 -6.98 32.49
C ARG A 47 -14.05 -6.10 33.58
N SER A 48 -13.28 -5.81 34.64
CA SER A 48 -13.68 -4.88 35.69
C SER A 48 -13.99 -3.49 35.14
N CYS A 49 -13.09 -2.92 34.33
CA CYS A 49 -13.29 -1.62 33.71
C CYS A 49 -14.49 -1.57 32.76
N ALA A 50 -14.75 -2.65 32.00
CA ALA A 50 -15.93 -2.75 31.16
C ALA A 50 -17.22 -2.84 32.01
N SER A 51 -17.20 -3.57 33.13
CA SER A 51 -18.32 -3.64 34.08
C SER A 51 -18.61 -2.29 34.71
N ASP A 52 -17.59 -1.53 35.13
CA ASP A 52 -17.76 -0.21 35.73
C ASP A 52 -18.37 0.81 34.73
N LEU A 53 -17.95 0.74 33.47
CA LEU A 53 -18.52 1.56 32.39
C LEU A 53 -19.98 1.19 32.10
N TYR A 54 -20.31 -0.09 32.17
CA TYR A 54 -21.66 -0.58 31.96
C TYR A 54 -22.59 -0.20 33.12
N ASP A 55 -22.16 -0.40 34.36
CA ASP A 55 -22.94 -0.12 35.57
C ASP A 55 -23.14 1.39 35.81
N SER A 56 -22.13 2.22 35.53
CA SER A 56 -22.25 3.68 35.67
C SER A 56 -23.20 4.32 34.67
N ARG A 57 -23.37 3.74 33.48
CA ARG A 57 -24.23 4.27 32.41
C ARG A 57 -25.64 3.70 32.44
N ASN A 58 -25.86 2.55 33.09
CA ASN A 58 -27.13 1.84 33.06
C ASN A 58 -27.60 1.40 34.47
N PRO A 59 -28.16 2.34 35.28
CA PRO A 59 -28.56 2.07 36.66
C PRO A 59 -29.75 1.10 36.82
N TYR A 60 -30.48 0.76 35.74
CA TYR A 60 -31.59 -0.18 35.75
C TYR A 60 -31.25 -1.45 34.96
N ARG A 61 -30.95 -2.55 35.67
CA ARG A 61 -30.34 -3.79 35.15
C ARG A 61 -31.26 -4.74 34.34
N PHE A 62 -32.47 -4.33 33.98
CA PHE A 62 -33.52 -5.27 33.54
C PHE A 62 -33.75 -5.37 32.02
N SER A 63 -33.00 -4.65 31.19
CA SER A 63 -32.99 -4.83 29.73
C SER A 63 -31.64 -4.35 29.20
N GLY A 64 -31.06 -5.09 28.25
CA GLY A 64 -29.68 -4.91 27.75
C GLY A 64 -29.19 -3.47 27.69
N GLY A 65 -27.96 -3.25 28.15
CA GLY A 65 -27.37 -1.91 28.27
C GLY A 65 -26.43 -1.57 27.12
N VAL A 66 -26.21 -0.27 26.97
CA VAL A 66 -25.36 0.30 25.93
C VAL A 66 -24.28 1.16 26.58
N PHE A 67 -23.03 1.01 26.15
CA PHE A 67 -21.96 1.92 26.52
C PHE A 67 -21.05 2.20 25.32
N ARG A 68 -20.27 3.29 25.39
CA ARG A 68 -19.36 3.66 24.31
C ARG A 68 -17.94 3.22 24.61
N CYS A 69 -17.27 2.68 23.59
CA CYS A 69 -15.86 2.35 23.66
C CYS A 69 -15.03 3.60 23.99
N PRO A 70 -14.18 3.57 25.03
CA PRO A 70 -13.33 4.71 25.40
C PRO A 70 -12.34 5.11 24.30
N THR A 71 -11.91 4.16 23.47
CA THR A 71 -10.88 4.36 22.46
C THR A 71 -11.44 4.94 21.15
N CYS A 72 -12.49 4.33 20.59
CA CYS A 72 -13.05 4.73 19.29
C CYS A 72 -14.47 5.32 19.36
N ARG A 73 -15.04 5.45 20.57
CA ARG A 73 -16.42 5.92 20.81
C ARG A 73 -17.53 5.11 20.17
N PHE A 74 -17.21 3.95 19.58
CA PHE A 74 -18.19 3.00 19.04
C PHE A 74 -19.20 2.58 20.11
N GLU A 75 -20.47 2.49 19.71
CA GLU A 75 -21.58 2.15 20.61
C GLU A 75 -21.71 0.63 20.74
N VAL A 76 -21.40 0.11 21.93
CA VAL A 76 -21.43 -1.31 22.25
C VAL A 76 -22.77 -1.63 22.90
N VAL A 77 -23.58 -2.42 22.21
CA VAL A 77 -24.85 -2.93 22.71
C VAL A 77 -24.62 -4.32 23.32
N LEU A 78 -25.06 -4.50 24.57
CA LEU A 78 -24.93 -5.77 25.30
C LEU A 78 -26.29 -6.43 25.49
N ASP A 79 -26.29 -7.75 25.48
CA ASP A 79 -27.46 -8.57 25.72
C ASP A 79 -27.78 -8.70 27.22
N ARG A 80 -28.68 -9.62 27.58
CA ARG A 80 -29.03 -9.94 28.97
C ARG A 80 -27.84 -10.41 29.83
N HIS A 81 -26.74 -10.88 29.23
CA HIS A 81 -25.55 -11.32 29.93
C HIS A 81 -24.55 -10.18 30.16
N GLY A 82 -24.80 -8.98 29.62
CA GLY A 82 -24.00 -7.78 29.85
C GLY A 82 -22.53 -7.98 29.47
N VAL A 83 -21.63 -7.39 30.27
CA VAL A 83 -20.17 -7.50 30.08
C VAL A 83 -19.66 -8.94 30.21
N HIS A 84 -20.42 -9.82 30.86
CA HIS A 84 -20.04 -11.23 31.01
C HIS A 84 -20.18 -12.04 29.71
N GLY A 85 -20.95 -11.54 28.74
CA GLY A 85 -21.09 -12.13 27.40
C GLY A 85 -20.00 -11.74 26.41
N LEU A 86 -19.13 -10.78 26.75
CA LEU A 86 -18.03 -10.38 25.88
C LEU A 86 -16.95 -11.47 25.83
N GLN A 87 -16.41 -11.70 24.63
CA GLN A 87 -15.37 -12.69 24.41
C GLN A 87 -14.07 -12.27 25.11
N ARG A 88 -13.30 -13.27 25.56
CA ARG A 88 -11.98 -13.05 26.14
C ARG A 88 -10.91 -13.05 25.05
N ASN A 89 -9.95 -12.15 25.18
CA ASN A 89 -8.78 -12.11 24.30
C ASN A 89 -7.60 -12.87 24.93
N LEU A 90 -7.61 -14.20 24.76
CA LEU A 90 -6.59 -15.09 25.32
C LEU A 90 -5.18 -14.79 24.79
N LEU A 91 -5.05 -14.23 23.58
CA LEU A 91 -3.76 -13.83 23.02
C LEU A 91 -3.14 -12.70 23.84
N VAL A 92 -3.91 -11.65 24.14
CA VAL A 92 -3.45 -10.55 25.00
C VAL A 92 -3.14 -11.05 26.40
N GLU A 93 -3.96 -11.97 26.94
CA GLU A 93 -3.69 -12.59 28.24
C GLU A 93 -2.36 -13.39 28.26
N ASN A 94 -2.02 -14.10 27.19
CA ASN A 94 -0.79 -14.88 27.07
C ASN A 94 0.44 -13.97 26.88
N ILE A 95 0.31 -12.89 26.09
CA ILE A 95 1.38 -11.91 25.90
C ILE A 95 1.74 -11.24 27.24
N ILE A 96 0.74 -10.93 28.06
CA ILE A 96 0.95 -10.37 29.41
C ILE A 96 1.69 -11.35 30.32
N ASP A 97 1.41 -12.66 30.25
CA ASP A 97 2.13 -13.66 31.04
C ASP A 97 3.60 -13.77 30.62
N ILE A 98 3.87 -13.81 29.31
CA ILE A 98 5.23 -13.85 28.77
C ILE A 98 6.01 -12.59 29.18
N TYR A 99 5.37 -11.42 29.10
CA TYR A 99 5.96 -10.15 29.50
C TYR A 99 6.32 -10.13 31.00
N LYS A 100 5.43 -10.61 31.87
CA LYS A 100 5.69 -10.74 33.31
C LYS A 100 6.82 -11.74 33.61
N GLN A 101 6.85 -12.88 32.93
CA GLN A 101 7.93 -13.87 33.07
C GLN A 101 9.30 -13.32 32.66
N GLN A 102 9.36 -12.47 31.63
CA GLN A 102 10.59 -11.81 31.21
C GLN A 102 11.04 -10.73 32.22
N GLN A 103 10.11 -10.03 32.87
CA GLN A 103 10.44 -9.11 33.96
C GLN A 103 10.91 -9.83 35.23
N GLU A 104 10.32 -10.97 35.57
CA GLU A 104 10.73 -11.78 36.73
C GLU A 104 12.01 -12.60 36.46
N GLY A 105 12.31 -12.93 35.19
CA GLY A 105 13.47 -13.71 34.74
C GLY A 105 14.76 -12.93 34.45
N THR A 106 14.76 -11.60 34.56
CA THR A 106 15.95 -10.76 34.29
C THR A 106 16.92 -10.62 35.48
N GLY A 107 16.71 -11.43 36.53
CA GLY A 107 17.53 -11.42 37.75
C GLY A 107 18.54 -12.56 37.93
N ASN A 108 18.70 -13.51 37.00
CA ASN A 108 19.77 -14.53 37.08
C ASN A 108 20.10 -15.14 35.72
N THR A 109 21.25 -14.74 35.18
CA THR A 109 21.93 -15.40 34.06
C THR A 109 22.55 -16.72 34.53
N ASN A 110 22.04 -17.85 34.02
CA ASN A 110 22.78 -19.06 33.62
C ASN A 110 21.80 -20.22 33.44
N THR A 111 21.52 -20.55 32.17
CA THR A 111 20.87 -21.79 31.77
C THR A 111 21.83 -22.97 32.00
N GLU A 112 21.91 -23.44 33.23
CA GLU A 112 22.11 -24.86 33.50
C GLU A 112 20.75 -25.45 33.83
N THR A 113 20.22 -26.27 32.93
CA THR A 113 19.07 -27.12 33.20
C THR A 113 19.44 -28.14 34.27
N ASN A 114 19.37 -27.72 35.54
CA ASN A 114 19.43 -28.60 36.69
C ASN A 114 18.06 -29.28 36.83
N LEU A 115 17.85 -30.30 35.98
CA LEU A 115 16.80 -31.29 36.19
C LEU A 115 17.21 -32.12 37.40
N LYS A 116 16.65 -31.80 38.57
CA LYS A 116 16.64 -32.71 39.72
C LYS A 116 16.17 -34.10 39.23
N PRO A 117 16.83 -35.22 39.57
CA PRO A 117 16.35 -36.53 39.18
C PRO A 117 14.97 -36.76 39.80
N LYS A 118 13.92 -36.80 38.98
CA LYS A 118 12.66 -37.41 39.39
C LYS A 118 12.97 -38.88 39.67
N GLU A 119 12.66 -39.33 40.88
CA GLU A 119 12.72 -40.73 41.29
C GLU A 119 12.16 -41.61 40.17
N SER A 120 13.01 -42.47 39.62
CA SER A 120 12.65 -43.38 38.55
C SER A 120 11.62 -44.37 39.08
N LYS A 121 10.37 -44.24 38.65
CA LYS A 121 9.35 -45.29 38.80
C LYS A 121 9.90 -46.55 38.12
N GLU A 122 10.36 -47.50 38.91
CA GLU A 122 10.80 -48.80 38.42
C GLU A 122 9.58 -49.53 37.83
N LEU A 123 9.68 -49.96 36.56
CA LEU A 123 8.60 -50.66 35.88
C LEU A 123 8.54 -52.11 36.38
N MET A 124 7.36 -52.53 36.83
CA MET A 124 7.09 -53.90 37.26
C MET A 124 6.55 -54.74 36.11
N CYS A 125 6.81 -56.05 36.14
CA CYS A 125 6.28 -56.98 35.15
C CYS A 125 4.75 -57.13 35.29
N GLN A 126 4.04 -57.18 34.17
CA GLN A 126 2.58 -57.34 34.15
C GLN A 126 2.12 -58.77 34.51
N GLU A 127 2.96 -59.78 34.29
CA GLU A 127 2.66 -61.18 34.62
C GLU A 127 3.18 -61.57 36.01
N HIS A 128 4.20 -60.86 36.50
CA HIS A 128 4.88 -61.12 37.76
C HIS A 128 4.94 -59.82 38.55
N GLU A 129 3.86 -59.50 39.27
CA GLU A 129 3.64 -58.20 39.91
C GLU A 129 4.76 -57.83 40.92
N ASP A 130 5.43 -58.82 41.51
CA ASP A 130 6.53 -58.64 42.46
C ASP A 130 7.92 -58.53 41.78
N GLU A 131 8.03 -58.74 40.47
CA GLU A 131 9.29 -58.75 39.73
C GLU A 131 9.51 -57.47 38.93
N LYS A 132 10.70 -56.89 39.09
CA LYS A 132 11.13 -55.71 38.34
C LYS A 132 11.55 -56.09 36.92
N ILE A 133 11.25 -55.24 35.96
CA ILE A 133 11.79 -55.35 34.61
C ILE A 133 13.30 -55.07 34.66
N ASN A 134 14.10 -56.03 34.24
CA ASN A 134 15.56 -55.99 34.38
C ASN A 134 16.34 -56.61 33.20
N ILE A 135 15.67 -57.22 32.23
CA ILE A 135 16.27 -57.92 31.08
C ILE A 135 15.53 -57.52 29.79
N TYR A 136 16.23 -57.43 28.66
CA TYR A 136 15.60 -57.12 27.36
C TYR A 136 15.53 -58.38 26.51
N CYS A 137 14.35 -58.70 25.99
CA CYS A 137 14.18 -59.79 25.04
C CYS A 137 14.55 -59.29 23.64
N VAL A 138 15.66 -59.78 23.08
CA VAL A 138 16.11 -59.40 21.73
C VAL A 138 15.19 -60.00 20.67
N THR A 139 14.69 -61.21 20.90
CA THR A 139 13.78 -61.91 19.98
C THR A 139 12.45 -61.19 19.79
N HIS A 140 11.88 -60.63 20.86
CA HIS A 140 10.59 -59.93 20.84
C HIS A 140 10.72 -58.39 20.85
N GLN A 141 11.95 -57.88 20.96
CA GLN A 141 12.27 -56.44 21.04
C GLN A 141 11.55 -55.69 22.16
N GLU A 142 11.34 -56.34 23.30
CA GLU A 142 10.61 -55.77 24.43
C GLU A 142 11.31 -56.03 25.78
N PRO A 143 11.16 -55.12 26.75
CA PRO A 143 11.73 -55.30 28.08
C PRO A 143 10.91 -56.32 28.89
N THR A 144 11.58 -57.21 29.61
CA THR A 144 10.99 -58.33 30.35
C THR A 144 11.66 -58.52 31.74
N CYS A 145 11.16 -59.45 32.55
CA CYS A 145 11.73 -59.80 33.86
C CYS A 145 12.37 -61.20 33.87
N SER A 146 13.16 -61.48 34.91
CA SER A 146 13.82 -62.77 35.09
C SER A 146 12.86 -63.96 35.11
N MET A 147 11.67 -63.81 35.72
CA MET A 147 10.69 -64.90 35.81
C MET A 147 10.07 -65.24 34.46
N CYS A 148 9.77 -64.23 33.63
CA CYS A 148 9.32 -64.43 32.25
C CYS A 148 10.38 -65.16 31.39
N LYS A 149 11.68 -64.96 31.67
CA LYS A 149 12.78 -65.67 30.99
C LYS A 149 12.99 -67.10 31.49
N VAL A 150 12.82 -67.39 32.77
CA VAL A 150 13.12 -68.74 33.28
C VAL A 150 11.92 -69.68 33.13
N PHE A 151 10.71 -69.18 33.38
CA PHE A 151 9.49 -69.99 33.46
C PHE A 151 8.34 -69.51 32.57
N GLY A 152 8.42 -68.29 32.03
CA GLY A 152 7.35 -67.68 31.25
C GLY A 152 7.56 -67.75 29.73
N GLN A 153 6.93 -66.80 29.04
CA GLN A 153 6.80 -66.80 27.58
C GLN A 153 8.13 -66.58 26.83
N HIS A 154 9.19 -66.12 27.53
CA HIS A 154 10.50 -65.81 26.93
C HIS A 154 11.55 -66.89 27.18
N LYS A 155 11.12 -68.10 27.60
CA LYS A 155 12.00 -69.21 27.99
C LYS A 155 13.09 -69.51 26.95
N ASP A 156 12.69 -69.60 25.69
CA ASP A 156 13.57 -69.97 24.58
C ASP A 156 14.07 -68.76 23.78
N CYS A 157 13.80 -67.53 24.26
CA CYS A 157 14.21 -66.29 23.57
C CYS A 157 15.64 -65.86 23.91
N GLU A 158 16.31 -65.19 22.99
CA GLU A 158 17.58 -64.53 23.27
C GLU A 158 17.35 -63.25 24.09
N VAL A 159 18.14 -63.07 25.15
CA VAL A 159 18.00 -61.93 26.06
C VAL A 159 19.34 -61.24 26.30
N ALA A 160 19.29 -59.94 26.55
CA ALA A 160 20.44 -59.10 26.83
C ALA A 160 20.22 -58.22 28.08
N PRO A 161 21.31 -57.76 28.73
CA PRO A 161 21.19 -56.81 29.85
C PRO A 161 20.50 -55.51 29.42
N LEU A 162 19.51 -55.07 30.19
CA LEU A 162 18.72 -53.86 29.90
C LEU A 162 19.60 -52.63 29.68
N ALA A 163 20.64 -52.48 30.52
CA ALA A 163 21.57 -51.37 30.45
C ALA A 163 22.35 -51.31 29.12
N SER A 164 22.72 -52.46 28.55
CA SER A 164 23.46 -52.51 27.29
C SER A 164 22.58 -52.06 26.13
N ILE A 165 21.37 -52.61 26.02
CA ILE A 165 20.42 -52.25 24.96
C ILE A 165 19.97 -50.80 25.10
N TYR A 166 19.73 -50.34 26.33
CA TYR A 166 19.40 -48.94 26.60
C TYR A 166 20.48 -47.99 26.07
N GLN A 167 21.77 -48.25 26.35
CA GLN A 167 22.83 -47.37 25.88
C GLN A 167 22.95 -47.39 24.35
N THR A 168 22.85 -48.56 23.71
CA THR A 168 22.87 -48.68 22.25
C THR A 168 21.70 -47.93 21.60
N GLN A 169 20.45 -48.25 21.98
CA GLN A 169 19.26 -47.61 21.40
C GLN A 169 19.23 -46.11 21.68
N LYS A 170 19.69 -45.67 22.85
CA LYS A 170 19.83 -44.23 23.16
C LYS A 170 20.84 -43.55 22.24
N GLY A 171 21.98 -44.20 21.98
CA GLY A 171 22.98 -43.72 21.04
C GLY A 171 22.45 -43.65 19.61
N ASP A 172 21.81 -44.70 19.13
CA ASP A 172 21.22 -44.77 17.78
C ASP A 172 20.13 -43.70 17.59
N LEU A 173 19.26 -43.53 18.59
CA LEU A 173 18.24 -42.49 18.58
C LEU A 173 18.88 -41.09 18.57
N SER A 174 19.93 -40.86 19.36
CA SER A 174 20.66 -39.59 19.35
C SER A 174 21.25 -39.30 17.96
N ASN A 175 21.93 -40.27 17.34
CA ASN A 175 22.52 -40.12 16.01
C ASN A 175 21.45 -39.88 14.92
N ALA A 176 20.30 -40.55 15.02
CA ALA A 176 19.17 -40.34 14.12
C ALA A 176 18.59 -38.92 14.28
N ILE A 177 18.47 -38.43 15.52
CA ILE A 177 18.04 -37.05 15.81
C ILE A 177 19.03 -36.06 15.23
N ASP A 178 20.35 -36.25 15.43
CA ASP A 178 21.38 -35.34 14.91
C ASP A 178 21.33 -35.26 13.37
N THR A 179 21.12 -36.40 12.71
CA THR A 179 20.94 -36.46 11.25
C THR A 179 19.68 -35.72 10.79
N LEU A 180 18.56 -35.90 11.50
CA LEU A 180 17.31 -35.22 11.20
C LEU A 180 17.41 -33.70 11.41
N VAL A 181 18.08 -33.25 12.48
CA VAL A 181 18.34 -31.84 12.76
C VAL A 181 19.18 -31.22 11.64
N ALA A 182 20.24 -31.91 11.18
CA ALA A 182 21.05 -31.45 10.05
C ALA A 182 20.22 -31.37 8.75
N SER A 183 19.37 -32.36 8.49
CA SER A 183 18.47 -32.35 7.33
C SER A 183 17.47 -31.18 7.38
N ASN A 184 16.89 -30.92 8.55
CA ASN A 184 15.96 -29.80 8.75
C ASN A 184 16.65 -28.44 8.55
N ALA A 185 17.89 -28.28 9.04
CA ALA A 185 18.68 -27.08 8.80
C ALA A 185 18.91 -26.85 7.29
N ARG A 186 19.16 -27.92 6.52
CA ARG A 186 19.31 -27.85 5.06
C ARG A 186 18.00 -27.47 4.37
N LEU A 187 16.87 -28.04 4.77
CA LEU A 187 15.56 -27.69 4.22
C LEU A 187 15.20 -26.23 4.52
N GLN A 188 15.49 -25.74 5.73
CA GLN A 188 15.26 -24.35 6.08
C GLN A 188 16.10 -23.40 5.23
N ALA A 189 17.37 -23.75 4.96
CA ALA A 189 18.22 -22.96 4.07
C ALA A 189 17.65 -22.90 2.63
N LEU A 190 17.12 -24.02 2.13
CA LEU A 190 16.50 -24.06 0.80
C LEU A 190 15.22 -23.22 0.74
N LEU A 191 14.36 -23.30 1.77
CA LEU A 191 13.16 -22.46 1.86
C LEU A 191 13.53 -20.97 1.83
N ASN A 192 14.52 -20.56 2.62
CA ASN A 192 14.99 -19.17 2.63
C ASN A 192 15.56 -18.74 1.26
N GLN A 193 16.24 -19.64 0.54
CA GLN A 193 16.73 -19.37 -0.81
C GLN A 193 15.58 -19.18 -1.81
N MET A 194 14.53 -19.99 -1.71
CA MET A 194 13.34 -19.86 -2.57
C MET A 194 12.62 -18.54 -2.29
N ASP A 195 12.42 -18.18 -1.02
CA ASP A 195 11.81 -16.90 -0.64
C ASP A 195 12.59 -15.69 -1.17
N GLU A 196 13.93 -15.72 -1.07
CA GLU A 196 14.77 -14.65 -1.64
C GLU A 196 14.68 -14.63 -3.16
N THR A 197 14.62 -15.79 -3.83
CA THR A 197 14.46 -15.86 -5.29
C THR A 197 13.12 -15.26 -5.73
N CYS A 198 12.03 -15.60 -5.05
CA CYS A 198 10.71 -15.00 -5.29
C CYS A 198 10.76 -13.48 -5.17
N ARG A 199 11.35 -12.97 -4.09
CA ARG A 199 11.51 -11.54 -3.86
C ARG A 199 12.34 -10.86 -4.95
N VAL A 200 13.44 -11.47 -5.38
CA VAL A 200 14.28 -10.94 -6.48
C VAL A 200 13.50 -10.90 -7.81
N VAL A 201 12.69 -11.92 -8.10
CA VAL A 201 11.82 -11.94 -9.29
C VAL A 201 10.78 -10.82 -9.23
N GLU A 202 10.14 -10.61 -8.08
CA GLU A 202 9.19 -9.51 -7.87
C GLU A 202 9.85 -8.14 -8.08
N ASP A 203 11.03 -7.92 -7.48
CA ASP A 203 11.80 -6.68 -7.63
C ASP A 203 12.22 -6.45 -9.08
N ASN A 204 12.65 -7.50 -9.79
CA ASN A 204 13.00 -7.44 -11.21
C ASN A 204 11.79 -7.10 -12.08
N ALA A 205 10.66 -7.75 -11.84
CA ALA A 205 9.41 -7.47 -12.56
C ALA A 205 8.95 -6.02 -12.32
N GLN A 206 9.06 -5.53 -11.09
CA GLN A 206 8.70 -4.16 -10.76
C GLN A 206 9.63 -3.14 -11.45
N ARG A 207 10.94 -3.40 -11.49
CA ARG A 207 11.90 -2.59 -12.25
C ARG A 207 11.60 -2.56 -13.74
N ALA A 208 11.28 -3.72 -14.34
CA ALA A 208 10.91 -3.80 -15.74
C ALA A 208 9.63 -3.01 -16.05
N LYS A 209 8.60 -3.15 -15.21
CA LYS A 209 7.35 -2.35 -15.31
C LYS A 209 7.62 -0.85 -15.22
N GLN A 210 8.45 -0.43 -14.27
CA GLN A 210 8.80 0.98 -14.11
C GLN A 210 9.55 1.52 -15.34
N SER A 211 10.56 0.79 -15.81
CA SER A 211 11.35 1.21 -16.98
C SER A 211 10.50 1.34 -18.24
N LEU A 212 9.55 0.42 -18.44
CA LEU A 212 8.57 0.52 -19.52
C LEU A 212 7.69 1.77 -19.38
N ALA A 213 7.11 1.99 -18.20
CA ALA A 213 6.25 3.13 -17.93
C ALA A 213 6.98 4.45 -18.22
N GLU A 214 8.21 4.60 -17.72
CA GLU A 214 9.06 5.76 -17.97
C GLU A 214 9.34 5.98 -19.47
N ARG A 215 9.47 4.91 -20.25
CA ARG A 215 9.66 4.98 -21.71
C ARG A 215 8.43 5.56 -22.41
N PHE A 216 7.23 5.14 -22.00
CA PHE A 216 5.97 5.67 -22.53
C PHE A 216 5.72 7.11 -22.06
N ASP A 217 6.04 7.44 -20.80
CA ASP A 217 5.93 8.80 -20.28
C ASP A 217 6.79 9.78 -21.08
N LEU A 218 8.01 9.36 -21.46
CA LEU A 218 8.85 10.16 -22.35
C LEU A 218 8.22 10.35 -23.74
N LEU A 219 7.60 9.30 -24.29
CA LEU A 219 6.90 9.41 -25.57
C LEU A 219 5.70 10.37 -25.48
N TYR A 220 4.90 10.28 -24.40
CA TYR A 220 3.79 11.21 -24.15
C TYR A 220 4.30 12.64 -24.04
N ALA A 221 5.40 12.88 -23.33
CA ALA A 221 5.99 14.21 -23.20
C ALA A 221 6.41 14.78 -24.57
N VAL A 222 7.09 13.99 -25.40
CA VAL A 222 7.50 14.42 -26.75
C VAL A 222 6.28 14.75 -27.63
N LEU A 223 5.22 13.94 -27.56
CA LEU A 223 3.99 14.18 -28.30
C LEU A 223 3.27 15.45 -27.83
N GLU A 224 3.20 15.68 -26.52
CA GLU A 224 2.57 16.86 -25.96
C GLU A 224 3.36 18.14 -26.27
N ASP A 225 4.69 18.10 -26.18
CA ASP A 225 5.56 19.20 -26.59
C ASP A 225 5.35 19.54 -28.08
N ARG A 226 5.30 18.51 -28.94
CA ARG A 226 5.09 18.73 -30.38
C ARG A 226 3.71 19.34 -30.66
N LYS A 227 2.67 18.86 -29.98
CA LYS A 227 1.31 19.41 -30.06
C LYS A 227 1.28 20.86 -29.60
N SER A 228 1.94 21.18 -28.48
CA SER A 228 2.03 22.56 -27.96
C SER A 228 2.65 23.51 -28.98
N VAL A 229 3.77 23.12 -29.60
CA VAL A 229 4.43 23.92 -30.64
C VAL A 229 3.53 24.15 -31.85
N LEU A 230 2.79 23.14 -32.30
CA LEU A 230 1.88 23.28 -33.44
C LEU A 230 0.69 24.19 -33.12
N LEU A 231 0.13 24.09 -31.91
CA LEU A 231 -0.94 24.98 -31.46
C LEU A 231 -0.48 26.43 -31.34
N ASP A 232 0.73 26.66 -30.81
CA ASP A 232 1.33 28.00 -30.72
C ASP A 232 1.50 28.64 -32.10
N GLN A 233 1.86 27.87 -33.13
CA GLN A 233 1.92 28.36 -34.52
C GLN A 233 0.55 28.81 -35.04
N ILE A 234 -0.51 28.03 -34.78
CA ILE A 234 -1.88 28.38 -35.17
C ILE A 234 -2.31 29.65 -34.44
N SER A 235 -2.05 29.74 -33.13
CA SER A 235 -2.39 30.92 -32.33
C SER A 235 -1.66 32.17 -32.80
N LYS A 236 -0.37 32.07 -33.16
CA LYS A 236 0.39 33.20 -33.71
C LYS A 236 -0.19 33.71 -35.02
N GLU A 237 -0.46 32.84 -35.98
CA GLU A 237 -1.05 33.26 -37.26
C GLU A 237 -2.46 33.83 -37.06
N GLN A 238 -3.25 33.26 -36.14
CA GLN A 238 -4.56 33.80 -35.76
C GLN A 238 -4.42 35.23 -35.19
N ASP A 239 -3.53 35.43 -34.23
CA ASP A 239 -3.32 36.72 -33.57
C ASP A 239 -2.84 37.79 -34.57
N GLU A 240 -1.90 37.43 -35.46
CA GLU A 240 -1.43 38.31 -36.53
C GLU A 240 -2.57 38.70 -37.49
N LYS A 241 -3.37 37.72 -37.94
CA LYS A 241 -4.51 37.97 -38.84
C LYS A 241 -5.57 38.86 -38.18
N VAL A 242 -5.92 38.57 -36.93
CA VAL A 242 -6.89 39.34 -36.17
C VAL A 242 -6.36 40.75 -35.89
N ALA A 243 -5.09 40.91 -35.54
CA ALA A 243 -4.46 42.22 -35.34
C ALA A 243 -4.49 43.06 -36.63
N ALA A 244 -4.17 42.46 -37.78
CA ALA A 244 -4.25 43.14 -39.07
C ALA A 244 -5.68 43.61 -39.39
N LEU A 245 -6.69 42.77 -39.18
CA LEU A 245 -8.10 43.15 -39.40
C LEU A 245 -8.57 44.25 -38.44
N ARG A 246 -8.17 44.18 -37.16
CA ARG A 246 -8.49 45.22 -36.16
C ARG A 246 -7.86 46.56 -36.54
N ALA A 247 -6.59 46.56 -36.96
CA ALA A 247 -5.91 47.77 -37.42
C ALA A 247 -6.59 48.37 -38.66
N LEU A 248 -7.01 47.52 -39.61
CA LEU A 248 -7.75 47.96 -40.79
C LEU A 248 -9.11 48.55 -40.42
N ALA A 249 -9.86 47.89 -39.53
CA ALA A 249 -11.14 48.38 -39.02
C ALA A 249 -11.00 49.72 -38.29
N GLN A 250 -9.94 49.90 -37.50
CA GLN A 250 -9.64 51.18 -36.83
C GLN A 250 -9.43 52.30 -37.84
N ARG A 251 -8.64 52.07 -38.90
CA ARG A 251 -8.43 53.06 -39.97
C ARG A 251 -9.74 53.43 -40.68
N TYR A 252 -10.61 52.45 -40.94
CA TYR A 252 -11.94 52.72 -41.48
C TYR A 252 -12.81 53.53 -40.50
N GLY A 253 -12.74 53.22 -39.20
CA GLY A 253 -13.45 53.95 -38.14
C GLY A 253 -13.00 55.42 -38.04
N GLU A 254 -11.70 55.68 -38.01
CA GLU A 254 -11.14 57.04 -37.97
C GLU A 254 -11.53 57.87 -39.20
N ARG A 255 -11.48 57.25 -40.39
CA ARG A 255 -11.93 57.89 -41.64
C ARG A 255 -13.43 58.18 -41.64
N LEU A 256 -14.23 57.24 -41.17
CA LEU A 256 -15.68 57.42 -41.05
C LEU A 256 -16.01 58.55 -40.08
N GLN A 257 -15.35 58.60 -38.92
CA GLN A 257 -15.51 59.67 -37.95
C GLN A 257 -15.17 61.05 -38.56
N ALA A 258 -14.01 61.18 -39.21
CA ALA A 258 -13.63 62.43 -39.87
C ALA A 258 -14.63 62.84 -40.97
N SER A 259 -15.17 61.88 -41.72
CA SER A 259 -16.22 62.12 -42.72
C SER A 259 -17.54 62.57 -42.08
N THR A 260 -17.94 61.98 -40.96
CA THR A 260 -19.14 62.36 -40.21
C THR A 260 -18.99 63.77 -39.63
N GLU A 261 -17.87 64.09 -39.00
CA GLU A 261 -17.59 65.43 -38.45
C GLU A 261 -17.58 66.52 -39.54
N LEU A 262 -17.04 66.19 -40.72
CA LEU A 262 -17.07 67.07 -41.88
C LEU A 262 -18.50 67.27 -42.40
N THR A 263 -19.30 66.20 -42.42
CA THR A 263 -20.72 66.25 -42.80
C THR A 263 -21.51 67.12 -41.83
N ASP A 264 -21.36 66.92 -40.52
CA ASP A 264 -22.01 67.72 -39.49
C ASP A 264 -21.63 69.20 -39.59
N SER A 265 -20.36 69.48 -39.89
CA SER A 265 -19.87 70.86 -40.09
C SER A 265 -20.45 71.50 -41.35
N ALA A 266 -20.63 70.72 -42.42
CA ALA A 266 -21.33 71.17 -43.63
C ALA A 266 -22.81 71.44 -43.37
N VAL A 267 -23.50 70.58 -42.64
CA VAL A 267 -24.91 70.77 -42.25
C VAL A 267 -25.08 72.02 -41.39
N ARG A 268 -24.26 72.19 -40.34
CA ARG A 268 -24.28 73.42 -39.50
C ARG A 268 -24.03 74.68 -40.32
N ALA A 269 -23.15 74.64 -41.32
CA ALA A 269 -22.92 75.77 -42.20
C ALA A 269 -24.16 76.09 -43.06
N LEU A 270 -24.89 75.08 -43.54
CA LEU A 270 -26.14 75.26 -44.30
C LEU A 270 -27.27 75.88 -43.46
N GLU A 271 -27.25 75.70 -42.14
CA GLU A 271 -28.24 76.26 -41.20
C GLU A 271 -27.96 77.73 -40.82
N GLN A 272 -26.85 78.32 -41.27
CA GLN A 272 -26.48 79.71 -40.94
C GLN A 272 -27.45 80.73 -41.56
N SER A 273 -27.83 81.75 -40.78
CA SER A 273 -28.75 82.82 -41.20
C SER A 273 -28.07 83.99 -41.93
N SER A 274 -26.73 84.13 -41.83
CA SER A 274 -25.94 85.17 -42.48
C SER A 274 -25.28 84.66 -43.77
N ALA A 275 -25.61 85.28 -44.91
CA ALA A 275 -25.02 84.91 -46.20
C ALA A 275 -23.49 85.12 -46.26
N ALA A 276 -22.97 86.11 -45.53
CA ALA A 276 -21.53 86.39 -45.50
C ALA A 276 -20.76 85.29 -44.73
N GLU A 277 -21.29 84.84 -43.59
CA GLU A 277 -20.68 83.76 -42.80
C GLU A 277 -20.69 82.44 -43.57
N PHE A 278 -21.80 82.14 -44.25
CA PHE A 278 -21.94 80.96 -45.10
C PHE A 278 -20.93 80.96 -46.25
N LEU A 279 -20.76 82.08 -46.96
CA LEU A 279 -19.84 82.17 -48.09
C LEU A 279 -18.36 82.01 -47.68
N VAL A 280 -18.00 82.43 -46.46
CA VAL A 280 -16.65 82.25 -45.91
C VAL A 280 -16.38 80.77 -45.57
N ALA A 281 -17.35 80.07 -44.97
CA ALA A 281 -17.20 78.66 -44.58
C ALA A 281 -17.36 77.67 -45.75
N SER A 282 -18.31 77.92 -46.65
CA SER A 282 -18.74 76.98 -47.72
C SER A 282 -17.63 76.63 -48.70
N LYS A 283 -16.81 77.59 -49.13
CA LYS A 283 -15.72 77.33 -50.09
C LYS A 283 -14.71 76.31 -49.55
N LYS A 284 -14.37 76.41 -48.26
CA LYS A 284 -13.46 75.49 -47.57
C LYS A 284 -14.09 74.10 -47.42
N LEU A 285 -15.33 74.04 -46.92
CA LEU A 285 -16.05 72.78 -46.70
C LEU A 285 -16.26 72.02 -48.00
N ILE A 286 -16.65 72.70 -49.08
CA ILE A 286 -16.83 72.08 -50.41
C ILE A 286 -15.53 71.45 -50.92
N SER A 287 -14.37 72.10 -50.71
CA SER A 287 -13.08 71.51 -51.06
C SER A 287 -12.81 70.25 -50.23
N GLN A 288 -12.94 70.36 -48.91
CA GLN A 288 -12.70 69.26 -47.99
C GLN A 288 -13.60 68.05 -48.27
N THR A 289 -14.89 68.26 -48.56
CA THR A 289 -15.84 67.19 -48.90
C THR A 289 -15.47 66.50 -50.21
N LYS A 290 -15.05 67.26 -51.24
CA LYS A 290 -14.59 66.69 -52.51
C LYS A 290 -13.33 65.86 -52.33
N ASP A 291 -12.39 66.33 -51.52
CA ASP A 291 -11.12 65.65 -51.28
C ASP A 291 -11.31 64.36 -50.44
N ALA A 292 -12.19 64.40 -49.44
CA ALA A 292 -12.59 63.23 -48.67
C ALA A 292 -13.29 62.17 -49.54
N THR A 293 -14.17 62.59 -50.46
CA THR A 293 -14.88 61.67 -51.37
C THR A 293 -13.93 60.98 -52.35
N LYS A 294 -12.93 61.70 -52.88
CA LYS A 294 -11.91 61.12 -53.77
C LYS A 294 -11.03 60.09 -53.06
N SER A 295 -10.72 60.33 -51.79
CA SER A 295 -9.86 59.47 -50.98
C SER A 295 -10.51 58.12 -50.62
N SER A 296 -11.81 57.96 -50.85
CA SER A 296 -12.54 56.71 -50.55
C SER A 296 -12.58 55.69 -51.68
N LEU A 297 -12.03 55.99 -52.87
CA LEU A 297 -12.16 55.13 -54.06
C LEU A 297 -11.09 54.03 -54.19
N GLY A 298 -10.08 53.99 -53.31
CA GLY A 298 -8.97 53.03 -53.34
C GLY A 298 -8.81 52.24 -52.04
N GLU A 299 -9.86 51.52 -51.63
CA GLU A 299 -9.91 50.81 -50.35
C GLU A 299 -8.97 49.60 -50.28
N ASP A 300 -8.06 49.61 -49.30
CA ASP A 300 -7.33 48.42 -48.84
C ASP A 300 -8.35 47.42 -48.25
N ARG A 301 -8.64 46.35 -49.00
CA ARG A 301 -9.43 45.23 -48.52
C ARG A 301 -8.51 44.06 -48.21
N PRO A 302 -8.86 43.22 -47.21
CA PRO A 302 -8.15 41.96 -47.02
C PRO A 302 -8.19 41.14 -48.32
N GLU A 303 -7.09 40.46 -48.62
CA GLU A 303 -7.02 39.57 -49.78
C GLU A 303 -8.10 38.47 -49.68
N PRO A 304 -8.70 38.03 -50.80
CA PRO A 304 -9.68 36.95 -50.78
C PRO A 304 -9.11 35.66 -50.16
N GLY A 305 -9.78 35.13 -49.13
CA GLY A 305 -9.33 33.92 -48.44
C GLY A 305 -8.35 34.15 -47.28
N PHE A 306 -8.12 35.41 -46.90
CA PHE A 306 -7.32 35.78 -45.72
C PHE A 306 -7.74 35.03 -44.44
N GLU A 307 -9.03 34.76 -44.30
CA GLU A 307 -9.64 34.05 -43.17
C GLU A 307 -9.34 32.56 -43.11
N LYS A 308 -8.83 31.96 -44.20
CA LYS A 308 -8.59 30.52 -44.26
C LYS A 308 -7.41 30.10 -43.40
N MET A 309 -7.52 28.94 -42.76
CA MET A 309 -6.49 28.32 -41.93
C MET A 309 -6.26 26.84 -42.32
N ASP A 310 -6.70 26.45 -43.52
CA ASP A 310 -6.80 25.04 -43.96
C ASP A 310 -5.44 24.39 -44.21
N HIS A 311 -4.34 25.16 -44.26
CA HIS A 311 -2.98 24.64 -44.42
C HIS A 311 -2.43 23.99 -43.15
N PHE A 312 -3.08 24.18 -41.99
CA PHE A 312 -2.74 23.48 -40.75
C PHE A 312 -3.33 22.06 -40.76
N THR A 313 -2.67 21.14 -41.46
CA THR A 313 -3.04 19.71 -41.50
C THR A 313 -1.95 18.83 -40.87
N LEU A 314 -2.36 17.81 -40.11
CA LEU A 314 -1.45 16.82 -39.51
C LEU A 314 -2.01 15.41 -39.73
N SER A 315 -1.26 14.54 -40.42
CA SER A 315 -1.52 13.09 -40.46
C SER A 315 -0.67 12.39 -39.41
N THR A 316 -1.29 11.48 -38.65
CA THR A 316 -0.65 10.69 -37.60
C THR A 316 -0.58 9.20 -37.94
N ASP A 317 -1.06 8.80 -39.12
CA ASP A 317 -1.28 7.40 -39.50
C ASP A 317 0.01 6.56 -39.43
N ASN A 318 1.11 7.10 -39.94
CA ASN A 318 2.42 6.45 -39.90
C ASN A 318 2.92 6.23 -38.48
N VAL A 319 2.76 7.23 -37.60
CA VAL A 319 3.21 7.15 -36.21
C VAL A 319 2.33 6.16 -35.45
N GLN A 320 1.02 6.17 -35.65
CA GLN A 320 0.09 5.21 -35.06
C GLN A 320 0.43 3.78 -35.48
N ALA A 321 0.75 3.55 -36.75
CA ALA A 321 1.15 2.23 -37.25
C ALA A 321 2.47 1.74 -36.64
N VAL A 322 3.42 2.64 -36.39
CA VAL A 322 4.68 2.30 -35.69
C VAL A 322 4.40 1.97 -34.22
N LEU A 323 3.59 2.78 -33.54
CA LEU A 323 3.27 2.56 -32.13
C LEU A 323 2.50 1.25 -31.90
N ALA A 324 1.61 0.88 -32.83
CA ALA A 324 0.84 -0.37 -32.76
C ALA A 324 1.69 -1.63 -32.94
N LYS A 325 2.91 -1.51 -33.51
CA LYS A 325 3.84 -2.62 -33.75
C LYS A 325 4.95 -2.70 -32.70
N MET A 326 4.91 -1.90 -31.63
CA MET A 326 5.92 -1.97 -30.58
C MET A 326 5.76 -3.25 -29.78
N ASP A 327 6.81 -4.07 -29.73
CA ASP A 327 6.91 -5.28 -28.92
C ASP A 327 7.99 -5.10 -27.83
N PHE A 328 8.06 -6.07 -26.92
CA PHE A 328 9.11 -6.15 -25.90
C PHE A 328 10.37 -6.86 -26.40
N GLY A 329 10.47 -7.19 -27.68
CA GLY A 329 11.50 -8.08 -28.21
C GLY A 329 11.45 -9.50 -27.64
N VAL A 330 10.33 -9.92 -27.06
CA VAL A 330 10.09 -11.32 -26.71
C VAL A 330 9.71 -12.01 -28.02
N VAL A 331 10.67 -12.72 -28.60
CA VAL A 331 10.39 -13.68 -29.66
C VAL A 331 9.46 -14.72 -29.02
N ASP A 332 8.26 -14.91 -29.58
CA ASP A 332 7.39 -16.02 -29.24
C ASP A 332 8.17 -17.32 -29.52
N ASP A 333 8.80 -17.91 -28.52
CA ASP A 333 9.22 -19.32 -28.53
C ASP A 333 7.98 -20.18 -28.26
N ASP A 334 6.94 -20.03 -29.09
CA ASP A 334 5.84 -20.97 -29.22
C ASP A 334 6.12 -21.89 -30.43
N GLU A 335 7.27 -22.56 -30.39
CA GLU A 335 7.55 -23.81 -31.13
C GLU A 335 7.79 -24.93 -30.09
N PHE A 336 6.78 -25.20 -29.26
CA PHE A 336 6.59 -26.56 -28.78
C PHE A 336 5.74 -27.28 -29.84
N GLU A 337 6.40 -27.68 -30.93
CA GLU A 337 5.81 -28.63 -31.88
C GLU A 337 5.54 -29.94 -31.15
N ASP A 338 4.30 -30.39 -31.31
CA ASP A 338 3.77 -31.67 -30.87
C ASP A 338 4.68 -32.83 -31.29
N ALA A 339 5.22 -33.55 -30.31
CA ALA A 339 5.76 -34.90 -30.52
C ALA A 339 4.75 -35.90 -29.91
N GLU A 340 3.59 -36.04 -30.56
CA GLU A 340 2.79 -37.25 -30.49
C GLU A 340 3.25 -38.21 -31.59
N ASP A 341 3.38 -39.48 -31.19
CA ASP A 341 3.37 -40.70 -32.00
C ASP A 341 4.59 -41.01 -32.89
N GLU A 342 5.42 -41.95 -32.40
CA GLU A 342 5.82 -43.18 -33.10
C GLU A 342 6.71 -44.03 -32.17
N GLU A 343 6.11 -44.77 -31.23
CA GLU A 343 6.75 -46.00 -30.73
C GLU A 343 6.26 -47.15 -31.59
N GLU A 344 7.12 -47.53 -32.53
CA GLU A 344 7.01 -48.68 -33.41
C GLU A 344 6.90 -49.98 -32.59
N GLU A 345 5.92 -50.80 -32.96
CA GLU A 345 5.93 -52.24 -32.73
C GLU A 345 7.14 -52.86 -33.44
N GLU A 346 8.02 -53.56 -32.71
CA GLU A 346 8.67 -54.81 -33.14
C GLU A 346 9.26 -55.61 -31.97
#